data_AF-A0A1I2PSB9-F1
#
_entry.id   AF-A0A1I2PSB9-F1
#
_cell.length_a   1.000
_cell.length_b   1.000
_cell.length_c   1.000
_cell.angle_alpha   90.00
_cell.angle_beta   90.00
_cell.angle_gamma   90.00
#
_symmetry.space_group_name_H-M   'P 1'
#
loop_
_entity.id
_entity.type
_entity.pdbx_description
1 polymer ?
#
loop_
_entity_poly.entity_id
_entity_poly.type
_entity_poly.pdbx_seq_one_letter_code
_entity_poly.pdbx_strand_id
1 'polypeptide(L)'
;MKRVGAFSIGIASILHLDKVLDAELVYLPPAMRKRVKCDAIAGWGMKPSAAAARQFAKKHDLPYIALEDGFLRSLGLGVHGHLEHSFIADSVGIYYDASRPSALEELILASSQLDAIALEQSRQAIQRLGQHRLSKYNAAPDYPVSRLQTGAAVLVVDQTYGDISVQLGQGSPETFVKMLETAVDNHPDAEILVKVHPDVLAGKKKGYLLECAQRMNCTLIAEDVNPWAFFDAVSDVYVVTSHMGFEALVAGKKVHCFGMPYYAGWGLTQDYQTCERRSQPRSLEQVFYAVYVQYCRYLNPYTGQPCQLEDTIELLALQKRHLEKYRGHWVALNIGASERKMLKRVLGFGATLEFRKRAQNLSDDSSPDSQVERGYILKNIASTDLKVNEVVLAASDNKTELTVQQGSLQLKGLGSGLLYPLSIEIHERMPGQVNVDSIYIDPESGNIIDVETATQLRKQCLPYFAGVSMWSRCKRLTRYLYLIL
;
A
#
# COMPACT_ATOMS: atom_id res chain seq x y z
N MET A 1 -6.82 29.11 -1.36
CA MET A 1 -5.46 29.26 -1.93
C MET A 1 -5.56 29.01 -3.42
N LYS A 2 -4.92 29.77 -4.30
CA LYS A 2 -5.05 29.57 -5.77
C LYS A 2 -3.85 28.86 -6.37
N ARG A 3 -2.63 29.14 -5.88
CA ARG A 3 -1.40 28.59 -6.45
C ARG A 3 -0.36 28.21 -5.40
N VAL A 4 0.18 27.00 -5.51
CA VAL A 4 1.22 26.44 -4.64
C VAL A 4 2.51 26.23 -5.44
N GLY A 5 3.62 26.80 -4.97
CA GLY A 5 4.93 26.62 -5.59
C GLY A 5 5.69 25.42 -5.01
N ALA A 6 6.32 24.61 -5.86
CA ALA A 6 7.19 23.51 -5.44
C ALA A 6 8.58 23.59 -6.07
N PHE A 7 9.64 23.38 -5.28
CA PHE A 7 11.03 23.48 -5.78
C PHE A 7 11.58 22.15 -6.28
N SER A 8 10.88 21.06 -6.01
CA SER A 8 11.26 19.71 -6.42
C SER A 8 10.49 19.30 -7.67
N ILE A 9 11.22 18.84 -8.69
CA ILE A 9 10.61 18.19 -9.87
C ILE A 9 9.84 16.94 -9.45
N GLY A 10 10.33 16.22 -8.44
CA GLY A 10 9.65 15.03 -7.91
C GLY A 10 8.24 15.36 -7.44
N ILE A 11 8.11 16.39 -6.60
CA ILE A 11 6.81 16.87 -6.10
C ILE A 11 5.92 17.35 -7.26
N ALA A 12 6.45 18.20 -8.14
CA ALA A 12 5.69 18.71 -9.28
C ALA A 12 5.32 17.64 -10.33
N SER A 13 5.90 16.44 -10.22
CA SER A 13 5.57 15.29 -11.08
C SER A 13 4.57 14.32 -10.47
N ILE A 14 4.18 14.52 -9.21
CA ILE A 14 3.15 13.70 -8.56
C ILE A 14 1.82 13.97 -9.25
N LEU A 15 1.16 12.90 -9.67
CA LEU A 15 -0.08 12.96 -10.41
C LEU A 15 -1.22 13.47 -9.49
N HIS A 16 -2.04 14.38 -9.99
CA HIS A 16 -3.22 14.93 -9.30
C HIS A 16 -2.94 15.61 -7.95
N LEU A 17 -1.67 15.94 -7.64
CA LEU A 17 -1.31 16.61 -6.40
C LEU A 17 -1.93 18.02 -6.28
N ASP A 18 -2.26 18.65 -7.41
CA ASP A 18 -3.06 19.88 -7.47
C ASP A 18 -4.45 19.69 -6.85
N LYS A 19 -5.10 18.55 -7.08
CA LYS A 19 -6.40 18.20 -6.47
C LYS A 19 -6.25 17.90 -4.98
N VAL A 20 -5.16 17.25 -4.57
CA VAL A 20 -4.82 17.09 -3.15
C VAL A 20 -4.69 18.44 -2.48
N LEU A 21 -4.05 19.41 -3.13
CA LEU A 21 -3.78 20.75 -2.58
C LEU A 21 -4.98 21.71 -2.67
N ASP A 22 -6.00 21.37 -3.44
CA ASP A 22 -7.07 22.29 -3.88
C ASP A 22 -6.49 23.61 -4.44
N ALA A 23 -5.42 23.49 -5.24
CA ALA A 23 -4.69 24.62 -5.80
C ALA A 23 -3.83 24.23 -7.01
N GLU A 24 -3.57 25.19 -7.89
CA GLU A 24 -2.64 25.01 -9.00
C GLU A 24 -1.22 24.73 -8.46
N LEU A 25 -0.66 23.56 -8.76
CA LEU A 25 0.71 23.21 -8.40
C LEU A 25 1.68 23.69 -9.48
N VAL A 26 2.63 24.55 -9.12
CA VAL A 26 3.60 25.13 -10.05
C VAL A 26 5.03 24.77 -9.65
N TYR A 27 5.77 24.20 -10.60
CA TYR A 27 7.21 23.97 -10.43
C TYR A 27 7.99 25.28 -10.52
N LEU A 28 8.81 25.57 -9.50
CA LEU A 28 9.63 26.77 -9.38
C LEU A 28 11.12 26.44 -9.40
N PRO A 29 11.75 26.34 -10.59
CA PRO A 29 13.21 26.27 -10.69
C PRO A 29 13.84 27.57 -10.16
N PRO A 30 15.14 27.55 -9.76
CA PRO A 30 15.81 28.70 -9.13
C PRO A 30 15.56 30.06 -9.81
N ALA A 31 15.59 30.11 -11.14
CA ALA A 31 15.39 31.34 -11.92
C ALA A 31 13.96 31.92 -11.86
N MET A 32 12.95 31.09 -11.52
CA MET A 32 11.53 31.47 -11.53
C MET A 32 10.97 31.78 -10.14
N ARG A 33 11.68 31.43 -9.07
CA ARG A 33 11.19 31.54 -7.67
C ARG A 33 10.72 32.94 -7.29
N LYS A 34 11.37 34.00 -7.80
CA LYS A 34 11.00 35.40 -7.53
C LYS A 34 10.03 36.01 -8.55
N ARG A 35 9.83 35.33 -9.69
CA ARG A 35 9.05 35.86 -10.84
C ARG A 35 7.61 35.37 -10.84
N VAL A 36 7.36 34.21 -10.25
CA VAL A 36 6.03 33.61 -10.17
C VAL A 36 5.46 33.91 -8.79
N LYS A 37 4.31 34.59 -8.75
CA LYS A 37 3.56 34.80 -7.51
C LYS A 37 2.84 33.49 -7.15
N CYS A 38 3.06 33.02 -5.92
CA CYS A 38 2.40 31.87 -5.31
C CYS A 38 1.81 32.29 -3.97
N ASP A 39 0.77 31.59 -3.53
CA ASP A 39 0.10 31.84 -2.25
C ASP A 39 0.71 31.00 -1.12
N ALA A 40 1.38 29.90 -1.46
CA ALA A 40 2.11 29.03 -0.52
C ALA A 40 3.25 28.29 -1.24
N ILE A 41 4.13 27.67 -0.45
CA ILE A 41 5.24 26.85 -0.95
C ILE A 41 5.13 25.45 -0.36
N ALA A 42 5.14 24.41 -1.21
CA ALA A 42 5.14 23.03 -0.79
C ALA A 42 6.54 22.40 -0.78
N GLY A 43 6.77 21.51 0.16
CA GLY A 43 7.95 20.66 0.23
C GLY A 43 7.62 19.31 0.87
N TRP A 44 8.45 18.29 0.63
CA TRP A 44 8.20 16.97 1.18
C TRP A 44 8.67 16.89 2.63
N GLY A 45 7.73 17.03 3.56
CA GLY A 45 7.96 16.96 5.00
C GLY A 45 9.04 17.92 5.48
N MET A 46 9.86 17.44 6.43
CA MET A 46 10.96 18.20 7.02
C MET A 46 12.34 17.79 6.47
N LYS A 47 12.36 17.05 5.36
CA LYS A 47 13.60 16.56 4.71
C LYS A 47 14.59 17.68 4.40
N PRO A 48 15.92 17.40 4.41
CA PRO A 48 16.93 18.36 3.97
C PRO A 48 16.66 18.90 2.56
N SER A 49 16.14 18.05 1.67
CA SER A 49 15.73 18.44 0.31
C SER A 49 14.65 19.53 0.26
N ALA A 50 13.84 19.66 1.31
CA ALA A 50 12.81 20.70 1.43
C ALA A 50 13.30 21.95 2.19
N ALA A 51 14.55 21.98 2.68
CA ALA A 51 15.08 23.11 3.45
C ALA A 51 15.04 24.44 2.67
N ALA A 52 15.39 24.41 1.38
CA ALA A 52 15.33 25.60 0.52
C ALA A 52 13.91 26.12 0.33
N ALA A 53 12.91 25.23 0.24
CA ALA A 53 11.50 25.59 0.13
C ALA A 53 11.00 26.25 1.43
N ARG A 54 11.34 25.67 2.59
CA ARG A 54 11.02 26.23 3.91
C ARG A 54 11.65 27.61 4.14
N GLN A 55 12.94 27.75 3.82
CA GLN A 55 13.65 29.02 3.95
C GLN A 55 13.05 30.10 3.05
N PHE A 56 12.69 29.72 1.81
CA PHE A 56 12.03 30.65 0.89
C PHE A 56 10.66 31.08 1.41
N ALA A 57 9.82 30.13 1.84
CA ALA A 57 8.51 30.41 2.41
C ALA A 57 8.62 31.41 3.58
N LYS A 58 9.52 31.14 4.53
CA LYS A 58 9.80 32.02 5.68
C LYS A 58 10.28 33.41 5.24
N LYS A 59 11.22 33.50 4.29
CA LYS A 59 11.79 34.78 3.83
C LYS A 59 10.74 35.66 3.13
N HIS A 60 9.75 35.05 2.51
CA HIS A 60 8.74 35.72 1.70
C HIS A 60 7.38 35.79 2.40
N ASP A 61 7.30 35.43 3.68
CA ASP A 61 6.07 35.40 4.48
C ASP A 61 4.94 34.61 3.80
N LEU A 62 5.29 33.43 3.27
CA LEU A 62 4.35 32.50 2.65
C LEU A 62 4.16 31.27 3.55
N PRO A 63 2.94 30.71 3.63
CA PRO A 63 2.71 29.41 4.23
C PRO A 63 3.59 28.32 3.60
N TYR A 64 4.09 27.43 4.46
CA TYR A 64 4.76 26.21 4.02
C TYR A 64 3.81 25.02 4.15
N ILE A 65 3.64 24.26 3.08
CA ILE A 65 2.83 23.04 3.07
C ILE A 65 3.78 21.84 3.09
N ALA A 66 3.82 21.14 4.22
CA ALA A 66 4.54 19.90 4.38
C ALA A 66 3.72 18.75 3.78
N LEU A 67 4.21 18.23 2.66
CA LEU A 67 3.64 17.07 1.98
C LEU A 67 4.26 15.78 2.50
N GLU A 68 3.45 14.75 2.68
CA GLU A 68 3.89 13.37 2.93
C GLU A 68 2.94 12.36 2.29
N ASP A 69 3.37 11.10 2.26
CA ASP A 69 2.47 9.98 1.96
C ASP A 69 1.36 9.88 3.02
N GLY A 70 0.12 9.58 2.61
CA GLY A 70 -0.94 9.24 3.55
C GLY A 70 -0.72 7.88 4.23
N PHE A 71 -1.51 7.62 5.27
CA PHE A 71 -1.35 6.45 6.13
C PHE A 71 -1.88 5.14 5.52
N LEU A 72 -2.79 5.23 4.54
CA LEU A 72 -3.24 4.12 3.69
C LEU A 72 -2.85 4.42 2.25
N ARG A 73 -1.59 4.18 1.91
CA ARG A 73 -0.94 4.84 0.78
C ARG A 73 -1.20 4.15 -0.56
N SER A 74 -0.90 2.86 -0.67
CA SER A 74 -0.87 2.19 -1.97
C SER A 74 -0.77 0.66 -1.84
N LEU A 75 -0.93 -0.05 -2.97
CA LEU A 75 -0.71 -1.48 -3.01
C LEU A 75 0.74 -1.83 -2.66
N GLY A 76 1.74 -1.30 -3.37
CA GLY A 76 3.15 -1.48 -3.00
C GLY A 76 3.89 -0.14 -2.90
N LEU A 77 5.21 -0.15 -2.85
CA LEU A 77 6.02 1.08 -2.78
C LEU A 77 5.99 1.85 -4.10
N GLY A 78 5.94 3.19 -4.03
CA GLY A 78 5.97 4.04 -5.23
C GLY A 78 7.23 3.87 -6.09
N VAL A 79 8.36 3.46 -5.50
CA VAL A 79 9.60 3.13 -6.25
C VAL A 79 9.42 1.94 -7.21
N HIS A 80 8.44 1.08 -6.95
CA HIS A 80 8.06 -0.05 -7.80
C HIS A 80 6.90 0.31 -8.75
N GLY A 81 6.50 1.58 -8.82
CA GLY A 81 5.48 2.07 -9.75
C GLY A 81 4.04 1.92 -9.29
N HIS A 82 3.81 1.60 -8.00
CA HIS A 82 2.45 1.56 -7.44
C HIS A 82 1.91 2.97 -7.22
N LEU A 83 0.70 3.20 -7.71
CA LEU A 83 0.03 4.50 -7.63
C LEU A 83 -0.38 4.82 -6.19
N GLU A 84 -0.23 6.08 -5.81
CA GLU A 84 -0.64 6.61 -4.52
C GLU A 84 -2.15 6.89 -4.46
N HIS A 85 -2.79 6.42 -3.38
CA HIS A 85 -4.20 6.64 -3.08
C HIS A 85 -4.40 7.76 -2.05
N SER A 86 -3.40 8.05 -1.22
CA SER A 86 -3.55 9.04 -0.15
C SER A 86 -2.30 9.87 0.09
N PHE A 87 -2.53 11.10 0.53
CA PHE A 87 -1.54 12.12 0.73
C PHE A 87 -1.83 12.91 2.00
N ILE A 88 -0.79 13.52 2.55
CA ILE A 88 -0.86 14.50 3.63
C ILE A 88 -0.42 15.84 3.07
N ALA A 89 -1.13 16.90 3.44
CA ALA A 89 -0.77 18.29 3.16
C ALA A 89 -1.01 19.13 4.41
N ASP A 90 0.04 19.23 5.25
CA ASP A 90 0.00 19.95 6.53
C ASP A 90 0.52 21.37 6.35
N SER A 91 -0.26 22.37 6.74
CA SER A 91 0.11 23.79 6.64
C SER A 91 0.53 24.43 7.97
N VAL A 92 0.48 23.67 9.07
CA VAL A 92 0.84 24.09 10.43
C VAL A 92 2.22 23.55 10.80
N GLY A 93 2.44 22.26 10.54
CA GLY A 93 3.66 21.55 10.90
C GLY A 93 3.82 20.28 10.07
N ILE A 94 4.03 19.15 10.74
CA ILE A 94 3.88 17.82 10.16
C ILE A 94 3.69 16.81 11.30
N TYR A 95 2.87 15.78 11.09
CA TYR A 95 2.47 14.81 12.12
C TYR A 95 3.61 14.19 12.96
N TYR A 96 4.78 13.93 12.36
CA TYR A 96 5.91 13.31 13.07
C TYR A 96 6.81 14.30 13.81
N ASP A 97 6.55 15.62 13.73
CA ASP A 97 7.34 16.63 14.42
C ASP A 97 6.71 16.99 15.76
N ALA A 98 7.19 16.37 16.84
CA ALA A 98 6.71 16.60 18.19
C ALA A 98 7.23 17.92 18.80
N SER A 99 8.17 18.61 18.14
CA SER A 99 8.74 19.87 18.66
C SER A 99 7.79 21.06 18.52
N ARG A 100 6.73 20.95 17.72
CA ARG A 100 5.76 22.01 17.45
C ARG A 100 4.37 21.41 17.17
N PRO A 101 3.30 22.22 17.18
CA PRO A 101 1.98 21.79 16.70
C PRO A 101 2.00 21.36 15.23
N SER A 102 1.04 20.50 14.87
CA SER A 102 0.75 20.07 13.50
C SER A 102 -0.75 20.15 13.27
N ALA A 103 -1.19 20.19 12.01
CA ALA A 103 -2.62 20.20 11.72
C ALA A 103 -3.29 18.91 12.24
N LEU A 104 -2.56 17.79 12.28
CA LEU A 104 -3.07 16.56 12.89
C LEU A 104 -3.24 16.69 14.42
N GLU A 105 -2.30 17.31 15.12
CA GLU A 105 -2.41 17.54 16.57
C GLU A 105 -3.64 18.40 16.89
N GLU A 106 -3.92 19.42 16.08
CA GLU A 106 -5.13 20.25 16.18
C GLU A 106 -6.41 19.45 15.94
N LEU A 107 -6.44 18.58 14.92
CA LEU A 107 -7.58 17.70 14.65
C LEU A 107 -7.84 16.72 15.79
N ILE A 108 -6.78 16.12 16.37
CA ILE A 108 -6.92 15.23 17.52
C ILE A 108 -7.44 15.98 18.75
N LEU A 109 -6.99 17.22 18.99
CA LEU A 109 -7.55 18.03 20.08
C LEU A 109 -9.05 18.33 19.86
N ALA A 110 -9.43 18.69 18.63
CA ALA A 110 -10.81 18.96 18.24
C ALA A 110 -11.71 17.71 18.22
N SER A 111 -11.15 16.51 18.17
CA SER A 111 -11.91 15.25 18.12
C SER A 111 -12.79 14.97 19.35
N SER A 112 -12.64 15.75 20.42
CA SER A 112 -13.56 15.77 21.57
C SER A 112 -15.00 16.15 21.20
N GLN A 113 -15.19 16.81 20.05
CA GLN A 113 -16.47 17.29 19.55
C GLN A 113 -17.11 16.35 18.51
N LEU A 114 -16.50 15.19 18.21
CA LEU A 114 -17.06 14.25 17.24
C LEU A 114 -18.39 13.67 17.74
N ASP A 115 -19.35 13.57 16.82
CA ASP A 115 -20.64 12.96 17.10
C ASP A 115 -20.59 11.43 17.03
N ALA A 116 -21.71 10.79 17.39
CA ALA A 116 -21.81 9.34 17.37
C ALA A 116 -21.64 8.73 15.96
N ILE A 117 -21.97 9.49 14.90
CA ILE A 117 -21.87 9.04 13.50
C ILE A 117 -20.39 8.96 13.10
N ALA A 118 -19.60 9.99 13.40
CA ALA A 118 -18.17 10.02 13.13
C ALA A 118 -17.40 8.93 13.91
N LEU A 119 -17.79 8.69 15.18
CA LEU A 119 -17.22 7.60 15.97
C LEU A 119 -17.57 6.23 15.38
N GLU A 120 -18.80 6.05 14.93
CA GLU A 120 -19.23 4.79 14.29
C GLU A 120 -18.55 4.55 12.95
N GLN A 121 -18.37 5.60 12.13
CA GLN A 121 -17.58 5.54 10.90
C GLN A 121 -16.15 5.05 11.19
N SER A 122 -15.54 5.54 12.27
CA SER A 122 -14.21 5.10 12.70
C SER A 122 -14.17 3.62 13.07
N ARG A 123 -15.15 3.12 13.83
CA ARG A 123 -15.24 1.70 14.19
C ARG A 123 -15.36 0.80 12.97
N GLN A 124 -16.22 1.17 12.03
CA GLN A 124 -16.43 0.42 10.79
C GLN A 124 -15.17 0.41 9.92
N ALA A 125 -14.49 1.55 9.79
CA ALA A 125 -13.24 1.64 9.05
C ALA A 125 -12.13 0.81 9.71
N ILE A 126 -11.96 0.87 11.04
CA ILE A 126 -11.03 0.04 11.81
C ILE A 126 -11.30 -1.45 11.55
N GLN A 127 -12.57 -1.86 11.64
CA GLN A 127 -12.98 -3.24 11.39
C GLN A 127 -12.62 -3.69 9.97
N ARG A 128 -12.90 -2.85 8.94
CA ARG A 128 -12.58 -3.17 7.55
C ARG A 128 -11.09 -3.24 7.27
N LEU A 129 -10.30 -2.34 7.88
CA LEU A 129 -8.83 -2.41 7.80
C LEU A 129 -8.32 -3.74 8.37
N GLY A 130 -8.88 -4.22 9.48
CA GLY A 130 -8.55 -5.53 10.05
C GLY A 130 -9.02 -6.71 9.20
N GLN A 131 -10.27 -6.68 8.71
CA GLN A 131 -10.84 -7.72 7.86
C GLN A 131 -10.06 -7.91 6.56
N HIS A 132 -9.64 -6.81 5.93
CA HIS A 132 -8.85 -6.84 4.70
C HIS A 132 -7.34 -6.87 4.97
N ARG A 133 -6.95 -6.76 6.24
CA ARG A 133 -5.55 -6.75 6.70
C ARG A 133 -4.74 -5.71 5.93
N LEU A 134 -5.26 -4.49 5.88
CA LEU A 134 -4.68 -3.35 5.17
C LEU A 134 -3.73 -2.57 6.05
N SER A 135 -2.66 -2.08 5.45
CA SER A 135 -1.57 -1.32 6.05
C SER A 135 -1.20 -0.14 5.14
N LYS A 136 -0.18 0.66 5.50
CA LYS A 136 0.37 1.69 4.61
C LYS A 136 0.74 1.15 3.22
N TYR A 137 1.34 -0.04 3.17
CA TYR A 137 1.64 -0.77 1.93
C TYR A 137 1.07 -2.19 2.03
N ASN A 138 0.47 -2.68 0.94
CA ASN A 138 -0.44 -3.82 0.92
C ASN A 138 -0.02 -4.95 -0.05
N ALA A 139 1.25 -4.96 -0.46
CA ALA A 139 1.81 -5.87 -1.46
C ALA A 139 2.56 -7.05 -0.82
N ALA A 140 2.89 -6.95 0.47
CA ALA A 140 3.56 -8.01 1.19
C ALA A 140 2.63 -9.22 1.33
N PRO A 141 3.15 -10.46 1.17
CA PRO A 141 2.39 -11.67 1.39
C PRO A 141 1.82 -11.73 2.80
N ASP A 142 0.66 -12.38 2.93
CA ASP A 142 -0.10 -12.48 4.17
C ASP A 142 -0.04 -13.93 4.69
N TYR A 143 1.13 -14.32 5.18
CA TYR A 143 1.37 -15.63 5.79
C TYR A 143 1.75 -15.45 7.27
N PRO A 144 1.47 -16.44 8.13
CA PRO A 144 1.94 -16.43 9.51
C PRO A 144 3.46 -16.26 9.57
N VAL A 145 3.94 -15.54 10.59
CA VAL A 145 5.37 -15.33 10.83
C VAL A 145 6.04 -16.69 11.07
N SER A 146 7.02 -17.05 10.24
CA SER A 146 7.52 -18.43 10.12
C SER A 146 8.43 -18.90 11.27
N ARG A 147 8.67 -18.06 12.29
CA ARG A 147 9.75 -18.24 13.27
C ARG A 147 9.34 -18.13 14.74
N LEU A 148 8.07 -18.29 15.06
CA LEU A 148 7.64 -18.33 16.47
C LEU A 148 8.14 -19.65 17.09
N GLN A 149 9.14 -19.56 17.96
CA GLN A 149 9.65 -20.70 18.72
C GLN A 149 8.75 -20.99 19.93
N THR A 150 8.09 -19.95 20.44
CA THR A 150 7.23 -20.01 21.62
C THR A 150 5.83 -19.49 21.28
N GLY A 151 4.83 -19.87 22.08
CA GLY A 151 3.46 -19.37 21.92
C GLY A 151 3.26 -17.92 22.39
N ALA A 152 4.27 -17.29 23.01
CA ALA A 152 4.20 -15.93 23.55
C ALA A 152 5.33 -15.07 22.97
N ALA A 153 4.97 -14.05 22.20
CA ALA A 153 5.94 -13.17 21.55
C ALA A 153 5.59 -11.69 21.72
N VAL A 154 6.63 -10.85 21.63
CA VAL A 154 6.52 -9.39 21.57
C VAL A 154 7.31 -8.86 20.38
N LEU A 155 6.80 -7.78 19.77
CA LEU A 155 7.42 -7.17 18.60
C LEU A 155 8.19 -5.92 18.99
N VAL A 156 9.44 -5.82 18.57
CA VAL A 156 10.25 -4.60 18.63
C VAL A 156 10.54 -4.14 17.20
N VAL A 157 10.12 -2.92 16.87
CA VAL A 157 10.18 -2.41 15.49
C VAL A 157 11.42 -1.56 15.29
N ASP A 158 12.31 -1.99 14.38
CA ASP A 158 13.44 -1.18 13.93
C ASP A 158 12.99 -0.12 12.90
N GLN A 159 13.80 0.91 12.71
CA GLN A 159 13.59 1.94 11.69
C GLN A 159 14.86 2.18 10.87
N THR A 160 14.71 2.82 9.71
CA THR A 160 15.87 3.18 8.89
C THR A 160 16.67 4.27 9.59
N TYR A 161 17.99 4.10 9.65
CA TYR A 161 18.89 5.09 10.24
C TYR A 161 18.77 6.45 9.52
N GLY A 162 18.67 7.54 10.30
CA GLY A 162 18.49 8.89 9.77
C GLY A 162 17.05 9.24 9.36
N ASP A 163 16.06 8.40 9.67
CA ASP A 163 14.65 8.77 9.56
C ASP A 163 14.36 10.01 10.44
N ILE A 164 13.83 11.05 9.80
CA ILE A 164 13.56 12.34 10.43
C ILE A 164 12.46 12.25 11.48
N SER A 165 11.53 11.29 11.33
CA SER A 165 10.50 11.05 12.32
C SER A 165 11.08 10.62 13.66
N VAL A 166 12.25 9.96 13.69
CA VAL A 166 12.95 9.60 14.93
C VAL A 166 13.42 10.88 15.61
N GLN A 167 14.21 11.70 14.92
CA GLN A 167 14.79 12.91 15.50
C GLN A 167 13.71 13.90 15.96
N LEU A 168 12.71 14.18 15.11
CA LEU A 168 11.66 15.15 15.44
C LEU A 168 10.60 14.58 16.39
N GLY A 169 10.52 13.26 16.52
CA GLY A 169 9.72 12.56 17.52
C GLY A 169 10.50 12.22 18.79
N GLN A 170 11.49 13.03 19.19
CA GLN A 170 12.26 12.88 20.44
C GLN A 170 12.99 11.53 20.61
N GLY A 171 13.29 10.84 19.50
CA GLY A 171 14.07 9.61 19.47
C GLY A 171 15.54 9.83 19.15
N SER A 172 16.36 8.87 19.53
CA SER A 172 17.82 8.82 19.30
C SER A 172 18.28 7.36 19.12
N PRO A 173 19.49 7.08 18.63
CA PRO A 173 20.04 5.72 18.63
C PRO A 173 19.97 5.04 20.01
N GLU A 174 20.23 5.79 21.07
CA GLU A 174 20.19 5.32 22.46
C GLU A 174 18.76 4.95 22.87
N THR A 175 17.76 5.66 22.36
CA THR A 175 16.35 5.37 22.56
C THR A 175 15.97 3.98 22.02
N PHE A 176 16.52 3.57 20.88
CA PHE A 176 16.28 2.23 20.31
C PHE A 176 16.89 1.13 21.18
N VAL A 177 18.13 1.32 21.65
CA VAL A 177 18.78 0.36 22.57
C VAL A 177 17.97 0.21 23.85
N LYS A 178 17.60 1.32 24.48
CA LYS A 178 16.78 1.31 25.70
C LYS A 178 15.42 0.64 25.48
N MET A 179 14.80 0.85 24.32
CA MET A 179 13.54 0.19 23.94
C MET A 179 13.68 -1.33 23.90
N LEU A 180 14.74 -1.83 23.27
CA LEU A 180 14.98 -3.27 23.19
C LEU A 180 15.32 -3.87 24.56
N GLU A 181 16.16 -3.19 25.35
CA GLU A 181 16.48 -3.59 26.72
C GLU A 181 15.22 -3.68 27.58
N THR A 182 14.37 -2.66 27.53
CA THR A 182 13.10 -2.64 28.27
C THR A 182 12.14 -3.73 27.82
N ALA A 183 12.08 -4.04 26.52
CA ALA A 183 11.24 -5.11 26.00
C ALA A 183 11.70 -6.50 26.52
N VAL A 184 13.01 -6.73 26.57
CA VAL A 184 13.61 -7.96 27.14
C VAL A 184 13.32 -8.06 28.64
N ASP A 185 13.52 -6.96 29.38
CA ASP A 185 13.35 -6.94 30.84
C ASP A 185 11.88 -7.13 31.25
N ASN A 186 10.93 -6.54 30.50
CA ASN A 186 9.50 -6.63 30.79
C ASN A 186 8.90 -8.00 30.43
N HIS A 187 9.55 -8.76 29.55
CA HIS A 187 9.01 -10.00 28.98
C HIS A 187 10.03 -11.15 29.00
N PRO A 188 10.50 -11.57 30.20
CA PRO A 188 11.61 -12.53 30.33
C PRO A 188 11.31 -13.92 29.76
N ASP A 189 10.03 -14.31 29.70
CA ASP A 189 9.58 -15.62 29.21
C ASP A 189 9.04 -15.56 27.76
N ALA A 190 8.99 -14.38 27.15
CA ALA A 190 8.48 -14.22 25.79
C ALA A 190 9.60 -14.16 24.77
N GLU A 191 9.31 -14.61 23.55
CA GLU A 191 10.22 -14.42 22.43
C GLU A 191 10.20 -12.94 21.98
N ILE A 192 11.39 -12.32 21.89
CA ILE A 192 11.55 -10.95 21.41
C ILE A 192 11.80 -10.97 19.90
N LEU A 193 10.78 -10.60 19.13
CA LEU A 193 10.87 -10.48 17.67
C LEU A 193 11.34 -9.08 17.30
N VAL A 194 12.52 -8.96 16.68
CA VAL A 194 13.04 -7.67 16.21
C VAL A 194 12.84 -7.56 14.71
N LYS A 195 11.89 -6.71 14.29
CA LYS A 195 11.60 -6.48 12.87
C LYS A 195 12.62 -5.53 12.27
N VAL A 196 13.48 -6.06 11.40
CA VAL A 196 14.46 -5.28 10.63
C VAL A 196 14.08 -5.22 9.15
N HIS A 197 14.61 -4.24 8.44
CA HIS A 197 14.44 -4.14 6.99
C HIS A 197 15.39 -5.14 6.29
N PRO A 198 14.97 -5.86 5.23
CA PRO A 198 15.83 -6.80 4.49
C PRO A 198 17.20 -6.22 4.07
N ASP A 199 17.21 -5.02 3.49
CA ASP A 199 18.44 -4.29 3.14
C ASP A 199 19.41 -4.03 4.33
N VAL A 200 18.92 -4.03 5.58
CA VAL A 200 19.79 -3.90 6.76
C VAL A 200 20.56 -5.20 6.99
N LEU A 201 19.90 -6.36 6.87
CA LEU A 201 20.60 -7.65 6.92
C LEU A 201 21.55 -7.85 5.73
N ALA A 202 21.18 -7.33 4.56
CA ALA A 202 22.02 -7.38 3.37
C ALA A 202 23.17 -6.34 3.35
N GLY A 203 23.32 -5.54 4.41
CA GLY A 203 24.37 -4.50 4.53
C GLY A 203 24.20 -3.30 3.59
N LYS A 204 23.06 -3.16 2.92
CA LYS A 204 22.75 -2.05 1.98
C LYS A 204 22.18 -0.82 2.68
N LYS A 205 21.59 -1.00 3.86
CA LYS A 205 21.06 0.05 4.73
C LYS A 205 21.55 -0.18 6.16
N LYS A 206 21.46 0.87 6.99
CA LYS A 206 21.72 0.79 8.42
C LYS A 206 20.39 0.90 9.18
N GLY A 207 20.16 -0.02 10.12
CA GLY A 207 19.10 0.07 11.14
C GLY A 207 19.69 0.49 12.49
N TYR A 208 18.86 0.63 13.52
CA TYR A 208 19.32 0.99 14.87
C TYR A 208 19.54 -0.24 15.76
N LEU A 209 18.83 -1.34 15.52
CA LEU A 209 18.74 -2.45 16.48
C LEU A 209 19.62 -3.67 16.18
N LEU A 210 20.15 -3.82 14.96
CA LEU A 210 20.75 -5.08 14.50
C LEU A 210 21.82 -5.63 15.46
N GLU A 211 22.83 -4.82 15.80
CA GLU A 211 23.94 -5.24 16.68
C GLU A 211 23.46 -5.56 18.10
N CYS A 212 22.54 -4.74 18.63
CA CYS A 212 22.00 -4.90 19.97
C CYS A 212 21.14 -6.17 20.09
N ALA A 213 20.28 -6.41 19.10
CA ALA A 213 19.42 -7.59 19.03
C ALA A 213 20.23 -8.89 18.94
N GLN A 214 21.33 -8.91 18.18
CA GLN A 214 22.23 -10.06 18.12
C GLN A 214 22.89 -10.34 19.46
N ARG A 215 23.40 -9.30 20.13
CA ARG A 215 24.04 -9.41 21.45
C ARG A 215 23.07 -9.94 22.52
N MET A 216 21.80 -9.59 22.43
CA MET A 216 20.75 -10.01 23.36
C MET A 216 20.03 -11.30 22.94
N ASN A 217 20.53 -11.99 21.90
CA ASN A 217 19.96 -13.23 21.38
C ASN A 217 18.46 -13.13 21.01
N CYS A 218 18.04 -11.97 20.49
CA CYS A 218 16.67 -11.76 20.02
C CYS A 218 16.45 -12.38 18.63
N THR A 219 15.20 -12.74 18.33
CA THR A 219 14.83 -13.30 17.03
C THR A 219 14.72 -12.20 15.98
N LEU A 220 15.68 -12.13 15.05
CA LEU A 220 15.66 -11.19 13.94
C LEU A 220 14.66 -11.64 12.86
N ILE A 221 13.68 -10.79 12.57
CA ILE A 221 12.73 -11.00 11.47
C ILE A 221 12.99 -9.96 10.37
N ALA A 222 13.36 -10.44 9.19
CA ALA A 222 13.51 -9.62 7.99
C ALA A 222 12.52 -9.99 6.89
N GLU A 223 11.60 -10.91 7.17
CA GLU A 223 10.56 -11.30 6.23
C GLU A 223 9.74 -10.07 5.81
N ASP A 224 9.46 -9.98 4.51
CA ASP A 224 8.51 -9.04 3.94
C ASP A 224 7.14 -9.69 4.01
N VAL A 225 6.46 -9.53 5.15
CA VAL A 225 5.12 -10.07 5.41
C VAL A 225 4.19 -8.94 5.86
N ASN A 226 2.90 -9.14 5.63
CA ASN A 226 1.87 -8.21 6.03
C ASN A 226 1.99 -7.86 7.53
N PRO A 227 1.96 -6.57 7.93
CA PRO A 227 2.02 -6.16 9.32
C PRO A 227 1.03 -6.86 10.25
N TRP A 228 -0.18 -7.15 9.77
CA TRP A 228 -1.20 -7.87 10.55
C TRP A 228 -0.76 -9.27 10.96
N ALA A 229 0.11 -9.94 10.20
CA ALA A 229 0.63 -11.25 10.57
C ALA A 229 1.53 -11.18 11.82
N PHE A 230 2.22 -10.06 12.04
CA PHE A 230 2.92 -9.84 13.31
C PHE A 230 1.93 -9.60 14.43
N PHE A 231 0.90 -8.79 14.20
CA PHE A 231 -0.08 -8.48 15.24
C PHE A 231 -0.80 -9.74 15.69
N ASP A 232 -1.17 -10.66 14.80
CA ASP A 232 -1.79 -11.93 15.19
C ASP A 232 -0.93 -12.74 16.16
N ALA A 233 0.40 -12.63 16.06
CA ALA A 233 1.38 -13.41 16.81
C ALA A 233 1.84 -12.78 18.13
N VAL A 234 1.64 -11.46 18.32
CA VAL A 234 2.23 -10.74 19.46
C VAL A 234 1.19 -10.13 20.39
N SER A 235 1.59 -9.97 21.65
CA SER A 235 0.81 -9.32 22.70
C SER A 235 1.11 -7.81 22.77
N ASP A 236 2.39 -7.47 22.73
CA ASP A 236 2.92 -6.12 22.89
C ASP A 236 3.79 -5.71 21.68
N VAL A 237 3.75 -4.43 21.34
CA VAL A 237 4.55 -3.83 20.27
C VAL A 237 5.32 -2.63 20.80
N TYR A 238 6.64 -2.66 20.64
CA TYR A 238 7.57 -1.61 21.06
C TYR A 238 8.05 -0.84 19.83
N VAL A 239 7.89 0.48 19.89
CA VAL A 239 8.25 1.39 18.79
C VAL A 239 8.93 2.66 19.32
N VAL A 240 9.80 3.24 18.51
CA VAL A 240 10.26 4.62 18.75
C VAL A 240 9.25 5.58 18.13
N THR A 241 9.15 5.64 16.80
CA THR A 241 8.19 6.54 16.12
C THR A 241 7.51 5.90 14.90
N SER A 242 7.70 4.60 14.69
CA SER A 242 7.17 3.88 13.52
C SER A 242 5.65 3.98 13.41
N HIS A 243 5.13 4.15 12.19
CA HIS A 243 3.68 4.08 11.91
C HIS A 243 3.06 2.74 12.34
N MET A 244 3.86 1.67 12.32
CA MET A 244 3.44 0.33 12.71
C MET A 244 2.91 0.26 14.15
N GLY A 245 3.32 1.17 15.04
CA GLY A 245 2.73 1.27 16.37
C GLY A 245 1.28 1.74 16.37
N PHE A 246 0.88 2.63 15.45
CA PHE A 246 -0.54 2.99 15.30
C PHE A 246 -1.34 1.83 14.70
N GLU A 247 -0.78 1.12 13.72
CA GLU A 247 -1.42 -0.06 13.14
C GLU A 247 -1.62 -1.16 14.20
N ALA A 248 -0.68 -1.31 15.13
CA ALA A 248 -0.81 -2.20 16.28
C ALA A 248 -1.94 -1.77 17.24
N LEU A 249 -2.12 -0.46 17.50
CA LEU A 249 -3.28 0.04 18.26
C LEU A 249 -4.60 -0.31 17.56
N VAL A 250 -4.67 -0.09 16.24
CA VAL A 250 -5.82 -0.45 15.40
C VAL A 250 -6.10 -1.96 15.44
N ALA A 251 -5.06 -2.78 15.55
CA ALA A 251 -5.16 -4.23 15.73
C ALA A 251 -5.42 -4.67 17.19
N GLY A 252 -5.66 -3.74 18.11
CA GLY A 252 -5.97 -4.03 19.51
C GLY A 252 -4.78 -4.47 20.36
N LYS A 253 -3.55 -4.10 19.98
CA LYS A 253 -2.32 -4.46 20.70
C LYS A 253 -1.91 -3.40 21.71
N LYS A 254 -1.20 -3.84 22.76
CA LYS A 254 -0.53 -2.95 23.69
C LYS A 254 0.69 -2.35 23.00
N VAL A 255 0.82 -1.03 23.04
CA VAL A 255 1.87 -0.32 22.32
C VAL A 255 2.69 0.53 23.28
N HIS A 256 4.02 0.35 23.22
CA HIS A 256 5.02 1.05 24.02
C HIS A 256 5.80 2.03 23.13
N CYS A 257 5.72 3.33 23.43
CA CYS A 257 6.32 4.40 22.63
C CYS A 257 7.54 5.00 23.33
N PHE A 258 8.72 4.79 22.74
CA PHE A 258 9.98 5.32 23.25
C PHE A 258 10.37 6.69 22.65
N GLY A 259 9.73 7.05 21.55
CA GLY A 259 9.67 8.42 21.05
C GLY A 259 8.29 9.05 21.32
N MET A 260 8.01 10.12 20.60
CA MET A 260 6.75 10.86 20.62
C MET A 260 6.11 10.91 19.22
N PRO A 261 5.71 9.75 18.65
CA PRO A 261 4.98 9.74 17.38
C PRO A 261 3.62 10.43 17.52
N TYR A 262 2.95 10.72 16.40
CA TYR A 262 1.70 11.50 16.40
C TYR A 262 0.56 10.91 17.26
N TYR A 263 0.58 9.59 17.50
CA TYR A 263 -0.41 8.85 18.26
C TYR A 263 -0.03 8.62 19.74
N ALA A 264 1.17 9.03 20.16
CA ALA A 264 1.59 9.01 21.56
C ALA A 264 1.17 10.30 22.30
N GLY A 265 1.04 10.23 23.62
CA GLY A 265 0.61 11.33 24.49
C GLY A 265 -0.91 11.47 24.62
N TRP A 266 -1.69 10.56 24.06
CA TRP A 266 -3.17 10.63 24.09
C TRP A 266 -3.82 9.58 25.01
N GLY A 267 -3.01 8.87 25.82
CA GLY A 267 -3.50 7.82 26.72
C GLY A 267 -3.81 6.48 26.06
N LEU A 268 -3.42 6.30 24.79
CA LEU A 268 -3.58 5.05 24.03
C LEU A 268 -2.37 4.11 24.15
N THR A 269 -1.23 4.66 24.59
CA THR A 269 0.08 4.00 24.57
C THR A 269 0.76 4.11 25.93
N GLN A 270 1.68 3.19 26.20
CA GLN A 270 2.64 3.33 27.29
C GLN A 270 3.79 4.22 26.79
N ASP A 271 3.78 5.49 27.20
CA ASP A 271 4.72 6.49 26.72
C ASP A 271 5.94 6.63 27.64
N TYR A 272 7.14 6.65 27.05
CA TYR A 272 8.42 6.87 27.76
C TYR A 272 9.01 8.26 27.49
N GLN A 273 8.27 9.09 26.74
CA GLN A 273 8.52 10.52 26.53
C GLN A 273 7.24 11.30 26.86
N THR A 274 7.35 12.60 27.03
CA THR A 274 6.21 13.48 27.35
C THR A 274 6.04 14.58 26.32
N CYS A 275 4.79 14.98 26.06
CA CYS A 275 4.46 16.16 25.26
C CYS A 275 3.38 16.95 26.00
N GLU A 276 3.75 18.08 26.61
CA GLU A 276 2.82 18.88 27.43
C GLU A 276 1.59 19.39 26.66
N ARG A 277 1.71 19.55 25.33
CA ARG A 277 0.60 19.95 24.45
C ARG A 277 -0.47 18.86 24.30
N ARG A 278 -0.11 17.59 24.57
CA ARG A 278 -0.98 16.42 24.48
C ARG A 278 -1.34 15.96 25.90
N SER A 279 -2.19 16.74 26.55
CA SER A 279 -2.51 16.57 27.97
C SER A 279 -3.88 15.94 28.22
N GLN A 280 -4.69 15.77 27.19
CA GLN A 280 -6.03 15.22 27.30
C GLN A 280 -6.12 13.86 26.61
N PRO A 281 -6.67 12.83 27.27
CA PRO A 281 -6.82 11.53 26.66
C PRO A 281 -7.80 11.57 25.48
N ARG A 282 -7.58 10.69 24.50
CA ARG A 282 -8.48 10.47 23.35
C ARG A 282 -8.69 8.98 23.16
N SER A 283 -9.91 8.62 22.76
CA SER A 283 -10.22 7.25 22.33
C SER A 283 -9.52 6.92 21.01
N LEU A 284 -9.37 5.63 20.72
CA LEU A 284 -8.78 5.16 19.47
C LEU A 284 -9.58 5.68 18.27
N GLU A 285 -10.91 5.64 18.34
CA GLU A 285 -11.82 6.13 17.30
C GLU A 285 -11.62 7.63 17.03
N GLN A 286 -11.44 8.43 18.07
CA GLN A 286 -11.19 9.87 17.94
C GLN A 286 -9.86 10.16 17.22
N VAL A 287 -8.79 9.48 17.64
CA VAL A 287 -7.48 9.63 16.98
C VAL A 287 -7.54 9.08 15.56
N PHE A 288 -8.19 7.93 15.35
CA PHE A 288 -8.37 7.34 14.03
C PHE A 288 -9.11 8.27 13.08
N TYR A 289 -10.23 8.86 13.51
CA TYR A 289 -10.99 9.81 12.69
C TYR A 289 -10.14 11.00 12.25
N ALA A 290 -9.41 11.61 13.19
CA ALA A 290 -8.51 12.71 12.89
C ALA A 290 -7.43 12.31 11.86
N VAL A 291 -6.83 11.12 12.04
CA VAL A 291 -5.71 10.61 11.24
C VAL A 291 -6.14 10.17 9.83
N TYR A 292 -7.15 9.32 9.73
CA TYR A 292 -7.55 8.63 8.49
C TYR A 292 -8.74 9.29 7.79
N VAL A 293 -9.57 10.09 8.45
CA VAL A 293 -10.74 10.71 7.79
C VAL A 293 -10.49 12.19 7.51
N GLN A 294 -9.93 12.94 8.46
CA GLN A 294 -9.78 14.39 8.32
C GLN A 294 -8.42 14.82 7.78
N TYR A 295 -7.34 14.21 8.25
CA TYR A 295 -5.98 14.65 7.93
C TYR A 295 -5.45 14.07 6.60
N CYS A 296 -5.75 12.80 6.32
CA CYS A 296 -5.41 12.19 5.04
C CYS A 296 -6.37 12.67 3.94
N ARG A 297 -5.80 12.96 2.76
CA ARG A 297 -6.55 13.29 1.55
C ARG A 297 -6.47 12.14 0.58
N TYR A 298 -7.61 11.63 0.14
CA TYR A 298 -7.68 10.46 -0.74
C TYR A 298 -7.98 10.83 -2.19
N LEU A 299 -7.36 10.12 -3.10
CA LEU A 299 -7.58 10.18 -4.54
C LEU A 299 -7.77 8.77 -5.07
N ASN A 300 -8.73 8.59 -5.97
CA ASN A 300 -8.76 7.41 -6.81
C ASN A 300 -7.67 7.56 -7.89
N PRO A 301 -6.61 6.73 -7.88
CA PRO A 301 -5.47 6.91 -8.77
C PRO A 301 -5.80 6.63 -10.26
N TYR A 302 -6.94 6.00 -10.55
CA TYR A 302 -7.36 5.67 -11.91
C TYR A 302 -8.20 6.77 -12.56
N THR A 303 -9.00 7.49 -11.76
CA THR A 303 -9.85 8.60 -12.21
C THR A 303 -9.20 9.95 -11.96
N GLY A 304 -8.25 9.98 -11.03
CA GLY A 304 -7.67 11.18 -10.48
C GLY A 304 -8.63 12.01 -9.66
N GLN A 305 -9.81 11.53 -9.30
CA GLN A 305 -10.79 12.30 -8.51
C GLN A 305 -10.58 12.10 -7.01
N PRO A 306 -10.85 13.13 -6.18
CA PRO A 306 -10.98 12.98 -4.74
C PRO A 306 -12.00 11.90 -4.38
N CYS A 307 -11.69 11.11 -3.36
CA CYS A 307 -12.57 10.08 -2.81
C CYS A 307 -12.48 10.06 -1.28
N GLN A 308 -13.23 9.19 -0.63
CA GLN A 308 -13.19 8.99 0.81
C GLN A 308 -12.28 7.82 1.20
N LEU A 309 -12.04 7.66 2.51
CA LEU A 309 -11.29 6.56 3.07
C LEU A 309 -11.88 5.20 2.65
N GLU A 310 -13.21 5.08 2.70
CA GLU A 310 -13.96 3.86 2.42
C GLU A 310 -13.74 3.37 0.99
N ASP A 311 -13.72 4.30 0.03
CA ASP A 311 -13.44 4.00 -1.38
C ASP A 311 -12.02 3.45 -1.54
N THR A 312 -11.06 4.02 -0.81
CA THR A 312 -9.66 3.59 -0.84
C THR A 312 -9.48 2.22 -0.20
N ILE A 313 -10.16 1.94 0.91
CA ILE A 313 -10.19 0.62 1.55
C ILE A 313 -10.67 -0.44 0.56
N GLU A 314 -11.81 -0.21 -0.11
CA GLU A 314 -12.37 -1.18 -1.07
C GLU A 314 -11.46 -1.40 -2.28
N LEU A 315 -10.90 -0.32 -2.82
CA LEU A 315 -10.02 -0.41 -3.98
C LEU A 315 -8.73 -1.18 -3.65
N LEU A 316 -8.11 -0.91 -2.50
CA LEU A 316 -6.92 -1.65 -2.05
C LEU A 316 -7.25 -3.09 -1.68
N ALA A 317 -8.40 -3.36 -1.06
CA ALA A 317 -8.85 -4.71 -0.75
C ALA A 317 -9.06 -5.54 -2.04
N LEU A 318 -9.65 -4.96 -3.08
CA LEU A 318 -9.79 -5.59 -4.40
C LEU A 318 -8.42 -5.89 -5.02
N GLN A 319 -7.52 -4.90 -5.04
CA GLN A 319 -6.16 -5.07 -5.56
C GLN A 319 -5.38 -6.15 -4.82
N LYS A 320 -5.46 -6.17 -3.48
CA LYS A 320 -4.82 -7.18 -2.63
C LYS A 320 -5.39 -8.57 -2.89
N ARG A 321 -6.72 -8.73 -2.98
CA ARG A 321 -7.33 -10.03 -3.33
C ARG A 321 -6.86 -10.54 -4.69
N HIS A 322 -6.77 -9.67 -5.69
CA HIS A 322 -6.25 -10.04 -7.00
C HIS A 322 -4.77 -10.46 -6.92
N LEU A 323 -3.94 -9.71 -6.20
CA LEU A 323 -2.55 -10.06 -5.97
C LEU A 323 -2.40 -11.43 -5.29
N GLU A 324 -3.12 -11.66 -4.20
CA GLU A 324 -3.07 -12.93 -3.46
C GLU A 324 -3.68 -14.09 -4.24
N LYS A 325 -4.61 -13.86 -5.16
CA LYS A 325 -5.14 -14.89 -6.07
C LYS A 325 -4.10 -15.41 -7.06
N TYR A 326 -3.12 -14.59 -7.45
CA TYR A 326 -2.12 -14.95 -8.46
C TYR A 326 -0.68 -15.00 -7.94
N ARG A 327 -0.42 -14.66 -6.67
CA ARG A 327 0.90 -14.76 -6.03
C ARG A 327 1.58 -16.12 -6.18
N GLY A 328 2.89 -16.18 -6.37
CA GLY A 328 3.65 -17.44 -6.38
C GLY A 328 4.12 -17.86 -7.76
N HIS A 329 4.54 -19.11 -7.91
CA HIS A 329 5.20 -19.58 -9.13
C HIS A 329 4.22 -20.23 -10.13
N TRP A 330 4.28 -19.77 -11.38
CA TRP A 330 3.46 -20.26 -12.48
C TRP A 330 4.32 -20.74 -13.64
N VAL A 331 4.00 -21.93 -14.15
CA VAL A 331 4.65 -22.48 -15.34
C VAL A 331 3.69 -22.40 -16.52
N ALA A 332 4.04 -21.57 -17.51
CA ALA A 332 3.30 -21.34 -18.73
C ALA A 332 3.88 -22.17 -19.89
N LEU A 333 3.12 -23.17 -20.34
CA LEU A 333 3.51 -24.07 -21.42
C LEU A 333 2.97 -23.60 -22.78
N ASN A 334 3.84 -23.63 -23.78
CA ASN A 334 3.48 -23.40 -25.19
C ASN A 334 2.86 -22.01 -25.48
N ILE A 335 3.21 -21.00 -24.68
CA ILE A 335 2.68 -19.63 -24.84
C ILE A 335 3.50 -18.82 -25.86
N GLY A 336 2.81 -18.22 -26.84
CA GLY A 336 3.38 -17.34 -27.87
C GLY A 336 3.77 -15.96 -27.32
N ALA A 337 4.71 -15.27 -27.99
CA ALA A 337 5.36 -14.07 -27.45
C ALA A 337 4.40 -12.92 -27.07
N SER A 338 3.35 -12.68 -27.86
CA SER A 338 2.31 -11.67 -27.57
C SER A 338 1.52 -12.01 -26.31
N GLU A 339 1.15 -13.29 -26.14
CA GLU A 339 0.40 -13.82 -25.00
C GLU A 339 1.24 -13.81 -23.72
N ARG A 340 2.56 -13.99 -23.79
CA ARG A 340 3.45 -13.86 -22.63
C ARG A 340 3.35 -12.47 -21.99
N LYS A 341 3.20 -11.43 -22.80
CA LYS A 341 3.05 -10.05 -22.31
C LYS A 341 1.71 -9.87 -21.61
N MET A 342 0.64 -10.46 -22.14
CA MET A 342 -0.68 -10.46 -21.53
C MET A 342 -0.70 -11.23 -20.21
N LEU A 343 -0.15 -12.45 -20.16
CA LEU A 343 -0.10 -13.26 -18.94
C LEU A 343 0.64 -12.56 -17.80
N LYS A 344 1.79 -11.93 -18.09
CA LYS A 344 2.52 -11.13 -17.10
C LYS A 344 1.69 -9.98 -16.54
N ARG A 345 0.76 -9.41 -17.32
CA ARG A 345 -0.12 -8.33 -16.88
C ARG A 345 -1.29 -8.85 -16.05
N VAL A 346 -1.92 -9.95 -16.51
CA VAL A 346 -3.08 -10.56 -15.83
C VAL A 346 -2.69 -11.13 -14.47
N LEU A 347 -1.57 -11.85 -14.36
CA LEU A 347 -1.15 -12.40 -13.06
C LEU A 347 -0.57 -11.34 -12.12
N GLY A 348 -0.16 -10.19 -12.65
CA GLY A 348 0.42 -9.11 -11.88
C GLY A 348 1.79 -9.44 -11.28
N PHE A 349 2.27 -8.57 -10.39
CA PHE A 349 3.65 -8.61 -9.88
C PHE A 349 3.88 -9.62 -8.75
N GLY A 350 2.83 -10.14 -8.12
CA GLY A 350 2.97 -11.20 -7.12
C GLY A 350 3.30 -12.56 -7.72
N ALA A 351 3.11 -12.72 -9.03
CA ALA A 351 3.37 -13.93 -9.76
C ALA A 351 4.78 -13.94 -10.34
N THR A 352 5.45 -15.09 -10.24
CA THR A 352 6.61 -15.40 -11.08
C THR A 352 6.16 -16.32 -12.21
N LEU A 353 6.64 -16.06 -13.42
CA LEU A 353 6.22 -16.77 -14.63
C LEU A 353 7.43 -17.41 -15.31
N GLU A 354 7.42 -18.73 -15.38
CA GLU A 354 8.33 -19.50 -16.22
C GLU A 354 7.64 -19.90 -17.52
N PHE A 355 8.31 -19.74 -18.66
CA PHE A 355 7.76 -20.14 -19.96
C PHE A 355 8.52 -21.35 -20.50
N ARG A 356 7.87 -22.52 -20.60
CA ARG A 356 8.47 -23.74 -21.19
C ARG A 356 7.76 -24.13 -22.50
N LYS A 357 8.49 -24.78 -23.41
CA LYS A 357 7.93 -25.26 -24.70
C LYS A 357 7.29 -26.64 -24.61
N ARG A 358 7.70 -27.48 -23.65
CA ARG A 358 7.23 -28.85 -23.44
C ARG A 358 7.04 -29.11 -21.95
N ALA A 359 6.15 -30.03 -21.61
CA ALA A 359 5.85 -30.45 -20.25
C ALA A 359 6.86 -31.48 -19.69
N GLN A 360 8.00 -31.69 -20.34
CA GLN A 360 9.00 -32.65 -19.88
C GLN A 360 9.66 -32.13 -18.60
N ASN A 361 9.81 -33.02 -17.61
CA ASN A 361 10.40 -32.76 -16.28
C ASN A 361 9.55 -31.96 -15.28
N LEU A 362 8.21 -31.98 -15.40
CA LEU A 362 7.34 -31.43 -14.34
C LEU A 362 7.29 -32.28 -13.07
N SER A 363 7.69 -33.55 -13.15
CA SER A 363 7.73 -34.48 -12.00
C SER A 363 9.02 -34.44 -11.19
N ASP A 364 10.09 -33.84 -11.72
CA ASP A 364 11.45 -33.94 -11.14
C ASP A 364 11.85 -32.69 -10.34
N ASP A 365 10.99 -31.66 -10.30
CA ASP A 365 11.26 -30.38 -9.62
C ASP A 365 10.86 -30.42 -8.12
N SER A 366 10.89 -31.60 -7.51
CA SER A 366 10.69 -31.83 -6.07
C SER A 366 11.95 -31.45 -5.26
N SER A 367 12.49 -30.26 -5.50
CA SER A 367 13.47 -29.65 -4.62
C SER A 367 12.74 -29.13 -3.37
N PRO A 368 13.18 -29.46 -2.15
CA PRO A 368 12.56 -28.92 -0.93
C PRO A 368 12.66 -27.40 -0.80
N ASP A 369 13.49 -26.73 -1.63
CA ASP A 369 13.66 -25.28 -1.68
C ASP A 369 12.90 -24.59 -2.85
N SER A 370 12.20 -25.34 -3.72
CA SER A 370 11.30 -24.71 -4.70
C SER A 370 10.04 -24.26 -3.99
N GLN A 371 9.89 -22.94 -3.81
CA GLN A 371 8.66 -22.33 -3.31
C GLN A 371 7.46 -22.81 -4.15
N VAL A 372 6.75 -23.79 -3.61
CA VAL A 372 5.42 -24.32 -3.98
C VAL A 372 4.92 -23.81 -5.34
N GLU A 373 5.08 -24.62 -6.39
CA GLU A 373 4.42 -24.40 -7.68
C GLU A 373 2.93 -24.15 -7.44
N ARG A 374 2.42 -22.98 -7.85
CA ARG A 374 1.01 -22.64 -7.63
C ARG A 374 0.11 -23.20 -8.72
N GLY A 375 0.62 -23.34 -9.94
CA GLY A 375 -0.18 -23.91 -11.03
C GLY A 375 0.44 -23.77 -12.41
N TYR A 376 -0.20 -24.44 -13.35
CA TYR A 376 0.21 -24.53 -14.75
C TYR A 376 -0.76 -23.77 -15.65
N ILE A 377 -0.21 -23.04 -16.62
CA ILE A 377 -0.98 -22.35 -17.67
C ILE A 377 -0.67 -23.03 -19.01
N LEU A 378 -1.68 -23.62 -19.63
CA LEU A 378 -1.52 -24.45 -20.82
C LEU A 378 -2.18 -23.79 -22.03
N LYS A 379 -1.45 -23.67 -23.14
CA LYS A 379 -2.04 -23.40 -24.46
C LYS A 379 -2.11 -24.67 -25.27
N ASN A 380 -3.35 -25.15 -25.46
CA ASN A 380 -3.80 -26.22 -26.35
C ASN A 380 -2.73 -27.30 -26.61
N ILE A 381 -2.64 -28.27 -25.69
CA ILE A 381 -1.80 -29.46 -25.85
C ILE A 381 -2.75 -30.63 -26.04
N ALA A 382 -2.77 -31.19 -27.24
CA ALA A 382 -3.38 -32.50 -27.48
C ALA A 382 -2.68 -33.51 -26.56
N SER A 383 -3.44 -34.07 -25.62
CA SER A 383 -3.11 -35.19 -24.73
C SER A 383 -1.65 -35.25 -24.22
N THR A 384 -1.42 -34.90 -22.95
CA THR A 384 -0.23 -35.41 -22.25
C THR A 384 -0.60 -35.86 -20.84
N ASP A 385 -0.13 -37.06 -20.47
CA ASP A 385 -0.25 -37.70 -19.17
C ASP A 385 0.45 -36.87 -18.08
N LEU A 386 -0.21 -35.84 -17.58
CA LEU A 386 0.31 -34.96 -16.53
C LEU A 386 -0.40 -35.25 -15.21
N LYS A 387 0.38 -35.63 -14.19
CA LYS A 387 -0.06 -35.66 -12.79
C LYS A 387 0.24 -34.28 -12.18
N VAL A 388 -0.79 -33.44 -12.08
CA VAL A 388 -0.69 -32.09 -11.53
C VAL A 388 -1.82 -31.91 -10.52
N ASN A 389 -1.53 -31.33 -9.36
CA ASN A 389 -2.51 -31.18 -8.27
C ASN A 389 -3.60 -30.13 -8.56
N GLU A 390 -3.30 -29.09 -9.36
CA GLU A 390 -4.29 -28.13 -9.89
C GLU A 390 -3.88 -27.65 -11.30
N VAL A 391 -4.80 -27.73 -12.28
CA VAL A 391 -4.62 -27.18 -13.64
C VAL A 391 -5.64 -26.08 -13.87
N VAL A 392 -5.17 -24.84 -14.10
CA VAL A 392 -6.03 -23.73 -14.52
C VAL A 392 -5.93 -23.61 -16.04
N LEU A 393 -6.98 -24.04 -16.73
CA LEU A 393 -7.08 -23.95 -18.18
C LEU A 393 -7.56 -22.55 -18.59
N ALA A 394 -6.68 -21.76 -19.19
CA ALA A 394 -7.07 -20.56 -19.94
C ALA A 394 -7.18 -20.94 -21.42
N ALA A 395 -8.39 -21.21 -21.90
CA ALA A 395 -8.65 -21.47 -23.31
C ALA A 395 -8.64 -20.14 -24.10
N SER A 396 -7.82 -20.08 -25.16
CA SER A 396 -7.68 -18.88 -25.99
C SER A 396 -8.50 -18.95 -27.29
N ASP A 397 -9.31 -19.98 -27.51
CA ASP A 397 -10.07 -20.17 -28.74
C ASP A 397 -11.53 -20.59 -28.51
N ASN A 398 -12.45 -19.84 -29.13
CA ASN A 398 -13.89 -19.88 -28.89
C ASN A 398 -14.64 -21.04 -29.59
N LYS A 399 -14.11 -22.28 -29.61
CA LYS A 399 -14.78 -23.39 -30.30
C LYS A 399 -14.68 -24.77 -29.62
N THR A 400 -15.31 -24.90 -28.45
CA THR A 400 -15.78 -26.16 -27.80
C THR A 400 -14.99 -26.59 -26.56
N GLU A 401 -15.76 -27.10 -25.59
CA GLU A 401 -15.37 -27.54 -24.24
C GLU A 401 -14.53 -28.84 -24.22
N LEU A 402 -13.71 -28.96 -23.18
CA LEU A 402 -12.89 -30.11 -22.81
C LEU A 402 -13.63 -31.00 -21.80
N THR A 403 -13.57 -32.33 -21.98
CA THR A 403 -13.78 -33.28 -20.89
C THR A 403 -12.55 -34.16 -20.74
N VAL A 404 -11.94 -34.14 -19.55
CA VAL A 404 -11.02 -35.18 -19.08
C VAL A 404 -11.51 -35.61 -17.70
N GLN A 405 -11.70 -36.92 -17.48
CA GLN A 405 -11.36 -37.58 -16.22
C GLN A 405 -11.67 -39.08 -16.22
N GLN A 406 -10.93 -39.81 -15.38
CA GLN A 406 -11.55 -40.58 -14.31
C GLN A 406 -10.81 -40.24 -13.00
N GLY A 407 -11.41 -39.83 -11.88
CA GLY A 407 -12.82 -39.92 -11.50
C GLY A 407 -13.42 -38.64 -10.89
N SER A 408 -14.68 -38.44 -11.32
CA SER A 408 -15.75 -37.60 -10.79
C SER A 408 -15.61 -36.07 -10.85
N LEU A 409 -15.97 -35.51 -12.00
CA LEU A 409 -17.08 -34.56 -12.07
C LEU A 409 -17.83 -34.71 -13.42
N GLN A 410 -19.08 -35.13 -13.36
CA GLN A 410 -20.05 -34.98 -14.47
C GLN A 410 -21.04 -33.90 -14.07
N LEU A 411 -21.58 -33.14 -15.04
CA LEU A 411 -23.02 -32.87 -15.02
C LEU A 411 -23.60 -32.59 -16.41
N LYS A 412 -24.73 -33.27 -16.65
CA LYS A 412 -25.70 -33.15 -17.72
C LYS A 412 -26.53 -31.87 -17.55
N GLY A 413 -27.04 -31.35 -18.66
CA GLY A 413 -27.92 -30.19 -18.68
C GLY A 413 -29.17 -30.35 -17.82
N LEU A 414 -29.53 -29.24 -17.16
CA LEU A 414 -30.82 -28.86 -16.57
C LEU A 414 -30.75 -27.31 -16.51
N GLY A 415 -31.70 -26.55 -17.04
CA GLY A 415 -33.09 -26.56 -16.61
C GLY A 415 -33.21 -25.77 -15.30
N SER A 416 -33.73 -24.54 -15.40
CA SER A 416 -34.06 -23.56 -14.35
C SER A 416 -33.92 -23.99 -12.86
N GLY A 417 -33.00 -23.33 -12.15
CA GLY A 417 -33.00 -23.16 -10.68
C GLY A 417 -31.83 -23.78 -9.90
N LEU A 418 -30.96 -22.91 -9.33
CA LEU A 418 -30.10 -23.01 -8.10
C LEU A 418 -29.20 -24.28 -7.94
N LEU A 419 -27.85 -24.27 -7.92
CA LEU A 419 -26.84 -23.45 -7.18
C LEU A 419 -25.43 -23.43 -7.87
N TYR A 420 -24.69 -22.34 -7.60
CA TYR A 420 -23.27 -21.90 -7.76
C TYR A 420 -22.18 -22.67 -8.55
N PRO A 421 -21.74 -22.06 -9.67
CA PRO A 421 -20.34 -21.87 -10.10
C PRO A 421 -19.99 -20.35 -10.19
N LEU A 422 -18.71 -19.98 -10.36
CA LEU A 422 -18.27 -18.59 -10.58
C LEU A 422 -18.95 -18.01 -11.85
N SER A 423 -20.00 -17.21 -11.65
CA SER A 423 -20.75 -16.54 -12.69
C SER A 423 -20.14 -15.17 -13.03
N ILE A 424 -19.94 -14.92 -14.31
CA ILE A 424 -20.05 -13.59 -14.91
C ILE A 424 -21.48 -13.52 -15.44
N GLU A 425 -22.35 -12.72 -14.85
CA GLU A 425 -23.67 -12.40 -15.41
C GLU A 425 -23.57 -11.15 -16.30
N ILE A 426 -23.98 -11.27 -17.56
CA ILE A 426 -24.35 -10.16 -18.44
C ILE A 426 -25.85 -10.31 -18.68
N HIS A 427 -26.65 -9.35 -18.21
CA HIS A 427 -28.09 -9.33 -18.49
C HIS A 427 -28.37 -8.53 -19.77
N GLU A 428 -29.17 -9.17 -20.64
CA GLU A 428 -29.75 -8.70 -21.90
C GLU A 428 -28.85 -8.61 -23.16
N ARG A 429 -29.26 -9.41 -24.16
CA ARG A 429 -28.76 -9.42 -25.54
C ARG A 429 -29.15 -8.12 -26.24
N MET A 430 -28.18 -7.29 -26.62
CA MET A 430 -28.36 -6.39 -27.77
C MET A 430 -27.98 -7.13 -29.07
N PRO A 431 -28.78 -7.02 -30.15
CA PRO A 431 -28.50 -7.67 -31.41
C PRO A 431 -27.35 -6.94 -32.12
N GLY A 432 -26.16 -7.53 -32.05
CA GLY A 432 -24.94 -7.02 -32.69
C GLY A 432 -23.73 -7.58 -31.94
N GLN A 433 -23.07 -8.59 -32.51
CA GLN A 433 -21.88 -9.19 -31.93
C GLN A 433 -20.77 -8.14 -31.75
N VAL A 434 -20.29 -7.95 -30.52
CA VAL A 434 -18.98 -7.34 -30.25
C VAL A 434 -18.14 -8.35 -29.47
N ASN A 435 -17.09 -8.86 -30.11
CA ASN A 435 -16.04 -9.64 -29.46
C ASN A 435 -15.19 -8.73 -28.58
N VAL A 436 -14.95 -9.10 -27.33
CA VAL A 436 -14.17 -8.28 -26.39
C VAL A 436 -12.93 -9.04 -25.93
N ASP A 437 -11.77 -8.60 -26.40
CA ASP A 437 -10.43 -9.12 -26.04
C ASP A 437 -9.85 -8.49 -24.74
N SER A 438 -10.58 -7.62 -24.04
CA SER A 438 -10.09 -6.97 -22.80
C SER A 438 -11.24 -6.50 -21.90
N ILE A 439 -11.09 -6.63 -20.57
CA ILE A 439 -12.05 -6.13 -19.59
C ILE A 439 -11.75 -4.65 -19.33
N TYR A 440 -12.72 -3.78 -19.60
CA TYR A 440 -12.64 -2.35 -19.32
C TYR A 440 -13.55 -2.04 -18.14
N ILE A 441 -13.05 -1.27 -17.17
CA ILE A 441 -13.85 -0.78 -16.04
C ILE A 441 -14.04 0.70 -16.27
N ASP A 442 -15.29 1.16 -16.29
CA ASP A 442 -15.63 2.57 -16.34
C ASP A 442 -15.07 3.26 -15.09
N PRO A 443 -14.15 4.22 -15.25
CA PRO A 443 -13.56 4.91 -14.12
C PRO A 443 -14.60 5.67 -13.27
N GLU A 444 -15.72 6.13 -13.83
CA GLU A 444 -16.70 6.92 -13.08
C GLU A 444 -17.70 6.07 -12.30
N SER A 445 -18.19 4.97 -12.88
CA SER A 445 -19.20 4.12 -12.23
C SER A 445 -18.64 2.84 -11.60
N GLY A 446 -17.40 2.45 -11.91
CA GLY A 446 -16.80 1.19 -11.46
C GLY A 446 -17.35 -0.07 -12.14
N ASN A 447 -18.26 0.09 -13.11
CA ASN A 447 -18.87 -1.02 -13.84
C ASN A 447 -17.96 -1.55 -14.95
N ILE A 448 -18.10 -2.83 -15.27
CA ILE A 448 -17.47 -3.41 -16.47
C ILE A 448 -18.19 -2.87 -17.70
N ILE A 449 -17.44 -2.31 -18.64
CA ILE A 449 -17.94 -1.73 -19.90
C ILE A 449 -17.33 -2.44 -21.10
N ASP A 450 -18.03 -2.40 -22.24
CA ASP A 450 -17.58 -3.01 -23.49
C ASP A 450 -16.49 -2.16 -24.19
N VAL A 451 -15.79 -2.79 -25.15
CA VAL A 451 -14.70 -2.18 -25.93
C VAL A 451 -15.11 -0.91 -26.66
N GLU A 452 -16.34 -0.85 -27.17
CA GLU A 452 -16.82 0.27 -27.97
C GLU A 452 -17.10 1.48 -27.07
N THR A 453 -17.78 1.27 -25.94
CA THR A 453 -17.96 2.25 -24.86
C THR A 453 -16.61 2.72 -24.30
N ALA A 454 -15.69 1.81 -24.02
CA ALA A 454 -14.33 2.14 -23.59
C ALA A 454 -13.56 2.95 -24.63
N THR A 455 -13.76 2.67 -25.93
CA THR A 455 -13.14 3.41 -27.03
C THR A 455 -13.76 4.81 -27.20
N GLN A 456 -15.06 4.96 -26.92
CA GLN A 456 -15.76 6.24 -26.95
C GLN A 456 -15.37 7.12 -25.76
N LEU A 457 -15.32 6.55 -24.55
CA LEU A 457 -14.75 7.19 -23.36
C LEU A 457 -13.28 7.55 -23.60
N ARG A 458 -12.48 6.66 -24.20
CA ARG A 458 -11.09 6.98 -24.60
C ARG A 458 -11.01 8.19 -25.54
N LYS A 459 -11.91 8.31 -26.50
CA LYS A 459 -12.00 9.48 -27.40
C LYS A 459 -12.43 10.75 -26.64
N GLN A 460 -13.28 10.62 -25.61
CA GLN A 460 -13.69 11.71 -24.73
C GLN A 460 -12.68 12.05 -23.62
N CYS A 461 -11.77 11.14 -23.25
CA CYS A 461 -10.69 11.32 -22.27
C CYS A 461 -9.37 11.79 -22.90
N LEU A 462 -9.20 11.70 -24.22
CA LEU A 462 -8.07 12.31 -24.95
C LEU A 462 -7.93 13.85 -24.82
N PRO A 463 -8.98 14.66 -24.57
CA PRO A 463 -8.84 16.07 -24.20
C PRO A 463 -8.01 16.27 -22.93
N TYR A 464 -7.94 15.29 -22.03
CA TYR A 464 -7.22 15.35 -20.75
C TYR A 464 -5.71 15.58 -20.93
N PHE A 465 -5.14 15.22 -22.10
CA PHE A 465 -3.72 15.39 -22.40
C PHE A 465 -3.41 16.58 -23.31
N ALA A 466 -4.41 17.35 -23.72
CA ALA A 466 -4.23 18.59 -24.47
C ALA A 466 -3.72 19.68 -23.53
N GLY A 467 -2.40 19.94 -23.53
CA GLY A 467 -1.79 21.02 -22.74
C GLY A 467 -0.49 20.63 -22.00
N VAL A 468 -0.18 19.34 -21.87
CA VAL A 468 1.05 18.89 -21.17
C VAL A 468 2.23 18.81 -22.13
N SER A 469 3.33 19.53 -21.84
CA SER A 469 4.52 19.59 -22.70
C SER A 469 5.15 18.22 -22.96
N MET A 470 5.68 18.02 -24.16
CA MET A 470 6.33 16.78 -24.62
C MET A 470 7.42 16.29 -23.66
N TRP A 471 8.16 17.21 -23.05
CA TRP A 471 9.20 16.89 -22.07
C TRP A 471 8.65 16.35 -20.73
N SER A 472 7.48 16.85 -20.31
CA SER A 472 6.72 16.30 -19.17
C SER A 472 6.13 14.93 -19.50
N ARG A 473 5.84 14.66 -20.78
CA ARG A 473 5.43 13.35 -21.28
C ARG A 473 6.61 12.36 -21.31
N CYS A 474 7.83 12.78 -21.67
CA CYS A 474 9.00 11.87 -21.75
C CYS A 474 9.51 11.37 -20.38
N LYS A 475 9.47 12.19 -19.31
CA LYS A 475 9.75 11.69 -17.94
C LYS A 475 8.69 10.72 -17.41
N ARG A 476 7.47 10.78 -17.98
CA ARG A 476 6.33 9.90 -17.63
C ARG A 476 6.28 8.65 -18.52
N LEU A 477 6.63 8.72 -19.80
CA LEU A 477 6.46 7.62 -20.77
C LEU A 477 7.32 6.39 -20.50
N THR A 478 8.46 6.51 -19.82
CA THR A 478 9.23 5.32 -19.40
C THR A 478 8.55 4.54 -18.26
N ARG A 479 7.54 5.13 -17.60
CA ARG A 479 6.76 4.52 -16.50
C ARG A 479 5.26 4.32 -16.84
N TYR A 480 4.75 4.93 -17.90
CA TYR A 480 3.32 4.94 -18.29
C TYR A 480 2.97 4.01 -19.47
N LEU A 481 3.75 2.95 -19.71
CA LEU A 481 3.37 1.88 -20.65
C LEU A 481 2.52 0.77 -20.00
N TYR A 482 1.98 1.00 -18.80
CA TYR A 482 1.40 -0.05 -17.95
C TYR A 482 -0.12 -0.09 -17.81
N LEU A 483 -0.88 0.83 -18.41
CA LEU A 483 -2.36 0.72 -18.48
C LEU A 483 -2.98 1.10 -19.82
N ILE A 484 -2.19 1.29 -20.88
CA ILE A 484 -2.72 1.54 -22.23
C ILE A 484 -1.87 0.76 -23.22
N LEU A 485 -2.27 -0.49 -23.46
CA LEU A 485 -1.95 -1.43 -24.55
C LEU A 485 -2.45 -2.78 -24.07
#